data_AF-A0A9W6GJX0-F1
#
_entry.id   AF-A0A9W6GJX0-F1
#
_cell.length_a   1.000
_cell.length_b   1.000
_cell.length_c   1.000
_cell.angle_alpha   90.00
_cell.angle_beta   90.00
_cell.angle_gamma   90.00
#
_symmetry.space_group_name_H-M   'P 1'
#
loop_
_entity.id
_entity.type
_entity.pdbx_description
1 polymer ?
#
loop_
_entity_poly.entity_id
_entity_poly.type
_entity_poly.pdbx_seq_one_letter_code
_entity_poly.pdbx_strand_id
1 'polypeptide(L)'
;MSLDLFLKVGGGFCIFYSLYLYLENFKLKKQIRANSWLNYHRVTSTAKTLEEVIALYKSIHRSNLNTEVLEPLIRVDSHTTEFSKGIIHQIQMYEPSFEEKDFSKWHTEGKINNSSLRVFKAIKLTNPERKPISEKFRGWLRKQLFKEKKVETPTSTEK
;
A
#
# COMPACT_ATOMS: atom_id res chain seq x y z
N MET A 1 43.79 21.35 -11.93
CA MET A 1 42.35 21.04 -12.09
C MET A 1 41.63 21.70 -10.93
N SER A 2 40.83 22.75 -11.17
CA SER A 2 40.27 23.58 -10.10
C SER A 2 39.21 22.84 -9.29
N LEU A 3 39.19 23.08 -7.97
CA LEU A 3 38.22 22.49 -7.04
C LEU A 3 36.76 22.72 -7.49
N ASP A 4 36.50 23.84 -8.16
CA ASP A 4 35.20 24.21 -8.73
C ASP A 4 34.71 23.26 -9.83
N LEU A 5 35.62 22.70 -10.64
CA LEU A 5 35.25 21.74 -11.68
C LEU A 5 34.84 20.40 -11.06
N PHE A 6 35.51 19.98 -10.00
CA PHE A 6 35.17 18.77 -9.25
C PHE A 6 33.83 18.92 -8.51
N LEU A 7 33.57 20.09 -7.91
CA LEU A 7 32.29 20.41 -7.27
C LEU A 7 31.12 20.49 -8.26
N LYS A 8 31.32 21.05 -9.46
CA LYS A 8 30.27 21.13 -10.50
C LYS A 8 29.96 19.77 -11.13
N VAL A 9 30.99 18.98 -11.46
CA VAL A 9 30.82 17.65 -12.07
C VAL A 9 30.31 16.64 -11.03
N GLY A 10 30.88 16.65 -9.82
CA GLY A 10 30.43 15.80 -8.72
C GLY A 10 29.02 16.16 -8.22
N GLY A 11 28.72 17.45 -8.11
CA GLY A 11 27.38 17.94 -7.73
C GLY A 11 26.31 17.56 -8.74
N GLY A 12 26.59 17.69 -10.05
CA GLY A 12 25.70 17.22 -11.11
C GLY A 12 25.41 15.72 -10.99
N PHE A 13 26.46 14.90 -10.83
CA PHE A 13 26.31 13.45 -10.65
C PHE A 13 25.45 13.08 -9.43
N CYS A 14 25.63 13.76 -8.30
CA CYS A 14 24.80 13.56 -7.11
C CYS A 14 23.31 13.87 -7.36
N ILE A 15 23.00 14.93 -8.12
CA ILE A 15 21.61 15.28 -8.46
C ILE A 15 21.00 14.21 -9.37
N PHE A 16 21.72 13.78 -10.41
CA PHE A 16 21.26 12.72 -11.31
C PHE A 16 21.05 11.39 -10.57
N TYR A 17 21.99 11.00 -9.71
CA TYR A 17 21.88 9.79 -8.90
C TYR A 17 20.71 9.87 -7.90
N SER A 18 20.50 11.03 -7.27
CA SER A 18 19.36 11.27 -6.38
C SER A 18 18.03 11.18 -7.11
N LEU A 19 17.94 11.69 -8.34
CA LEU A 19 16.75 11.59 -9.18
C LEU A 19 16.49 10.14 -9.61
N TYR A 20 17.53 9.42 -9.99
CA TYR A 20 17.45 7.99 -10.31
C TYR A 20 16.91 7.18 -9.12
N LEU A 21 17.51 7.35 -7.94
CA LEU A 21 17.05 6.72 -6.70
C LEU A 21 15.61 7.10 -6.36
N TYR A 22 15.21 8.36 -6.58
CA TYR A 22 13.83 8.78 -6.35
C TYR A 22 12.84 8.03 -7.25
N LEU A 23 13.14 7.92 -8.55
CA LEU A 23 12.30 7.21 -9.52
C LEU A 23 12.20 5.71 -9.20
N GLU A 24 13.32 5.09 -8.81
CA GLU A 24 13.36 3.68 -8.43
C GLU A 24 12.54 3.42 -7.16
N ASN A 25 12.72 4.25 -6.13
CA ASN A 25 11.91 4.21 -4.91
C ASN A 25 10.41 4.41 -5.19
N PHE A 26 10.05 5.26 -6.15
CA PHE A 26 8.66 5.45 -6.55
C PHE A 26 8.08 4.18 -7.20
N LYS A 27 8.85 3.53 -8.09
CA LYS A 27 8.45 2.24 -8.70
C LYS A 27 8.28 1.15 -7.65
N LEU A 28 9.23 1.02 -6.73
CA LEU A 28 9.19 0.05 -5.64
C LEU A 28 7.96 0.26 -4.74
N LYS A 29 7.67 1.49 -4.34
CA LYS A 29 6.45 1.80 -3.56
C LYS A 29 5.17 1.40 -4.29
N LYS A 30 5.10 1.66 -5.59
CA LYS A 30 3.94 1.28 -6.41
C LYS A 30 3.79 -0.24 -6.49
N GLN A 31 4.89 -0.97 -6.66
CA GLN A 31 4.90 -2.44 -6.69
C GLN A 31 4.51 -3.03 -5.34
N ILE A 32 5.07 -2.54 -4.24
CA ILE A 32 4.74 -3.03 -2.90
C ILE A 32 3.26 -2.79 -2.61
N ARG A 33 2.74 -1.59 -2.91
CA ARG A 33 1.31 -1.28 -2.76
C ARG A 33 0.43 -2.26 -3.56
N ALA A 34 0.77 -2.50 -4.82
CA ALA A 34 0.02 -3.44 -5.65
C ALA A 34 0.09 -4.87 -5.10
N ASN A 35 1.26 -5.30 -4.63
CA ASN A 35 1.47 -6.61 -4.03
C ASN A 35 0.70 -6.78 -2.72
N SER A 36 0.64 -5.75 -1.87
CA SER A 36 -0.16 -5.77 -0.63
C SER A 36 -1.64 -5.98 -0.93
N TRP A 37 -2.20 -5.30 -1.94
CA TRP A 37 -3.58 -5.51 -2.37
C TRP A 37 -3.80 -6.90 -2.99
N LEU A 38 -2.87 -7.38 -3.81
CA LEU A 38 -2.95 -8.72 -4.39
C LEU A 38 -2.94 -9.80 -3.30
N ASN A 39 -2.05 -9.68 -2.32
CA ASN A 39 -1.97 -10.59 -1.18
C ASN A 39 -3.23 -10.54 -0.32
N TYR A 40 -3.79 -9.35 -0.12
CA TYR A 40 -5.06 -9.19 0.58
C TYR A 40 -6.17 -9.99 -0.13
N HIS A 41 -6.33 -9.81 -1.44
CA HIS A 41 -7.34 -10.54 -2.20
C HIS A 41 -7.14 -12.06 -2.13
N ARG A 42 -5.89 -12.53 -2.28
CA ARG A 42 -5.55 -13.96 -2.14
C ARG A 42 -5.95 -14.51 -0.78
N VAL A 43 -5.55 -13.84 0.29
CA VAL A 43 -5.82 -14.29 1.66
C VAL A 43 -7.31 -14.24 1.98
N THR A 44 -8.02 -13.18 1.57
CA THR A 44 -9.47 -13.13 1.77
C THR A 44 -10.21 -14.24 1.02
N SER A 45 -9.77 -14.58 -0.19
CA SER A 45 -10.33 -15.70 -0.95
C SER A 45 -10.06 -17.03 -0.25
N THR A 46 -8.82 -17.27 0.19
CA THR A 46 -8.44 -18.50 0.89
C THR A 46 -9.18 -18.64 2.22
N ALA A 47 -9.32 -17.56 2.99
CA ALA A 47 -10.08 -17.54 4.24
C ALA A 47 -11.54 -17.95 4.01
N LYS A 48 -12.18 -17.39 2.97
CA LYS A 48 -13.56 -17.74 2.61
C LYS A 48 -13.69 -19.21 2.22
N THR A 49 -12.78 -19.73 1.40
CA THR A 49 -12.78 -21.15 1.03
C THR A 49 -12.58 -22.05 2.25
N LEU A 50 -11.72 -21.66 3.19
CA LEU A 50 -11.51 -22.40 4.43
C LEU A 50 -12.77 -22.41 5.32
N GLU A 51 -13.45 -21.27 5.45
CA GLU A 51 -14.73 -21.16 6.14
C GLU A 51 -15.78 -22.08 5.51
N GLU A 52 -15.89 -22.09 4.17
CA GLU A 52 -16.78 -22.97 3.41
C GLU A 52 -16.44 -24.45 3.64
N VAL A 53 -15.16 -24.81 3.63
CA VAL A 53 -14.69 -26.19 3.89
C VAL A 53 -15.00 -26.63 5.31
N ILE A 54 -14.78 -25.77 6.31
CA ILE A 54 -15.11 -26.06 7.71
C ILE A 54 -16.63 -26.24 7.87
N ALA A 55 -17.43 -25.38 7.23
CA ALA A 55 -18.89 -25.48 7.27
C ALA A 55 -19.39 -26.78 6.60
N LEU A 56 -18.81 -27.15 5.46
CA LEU A 56 -19.12 -28.38 4.74
C LEU A 56 -18.69 -29.62 5.52
N TYR A 57 -17.52 -29.61 6.14
CA TYR A 57 -17.07 -30.68 7.02
C TYR A 57 -18.05 -30.90 8.18
N LYS A 58 -18.45 -29.80 8.84
CA LYS A 58 -19.44 -29.84 9.93
C LYS A 58 -20.81 -30.31 9.48
N SER A 59 -21.23 -30.03 8.25
CA SER A 59 -22.53 -30.44 7.74
C SER A 59 -22.57 -31.92 7.35
N ILE A 60 -21.48 -32.46 6.77
CA ILE A 60 -21.36 -33.87 6.39
C ILE A 60 -21.22 -34.76 7.63
N HIS A 61 -20.39 -34.36 8.61
CA HIS A 61 -20.04 -35.18 9.77
C HIS A 61 -20.82 -34.81 11.05
N ARG A 62 -22.06 -34.29 10.93
CA ARG A 62 -22.86 -33.80 12.08
C ARG A 62 -22.99 -34.78 13.24
N SER A 63 -23.07 -36.08 12.95
CA SER A 63 -23.25 -37.14 13.96
C SER A 63 -21.94 -37.71 14.51
N ASN A 64 -20.80 -37.47 13.85
CA ASN A 64 -19.50 -37.99 14.25
C ASN A 64 -18.37 -37.04 13.79
N LEU A 65 -18.21 -35.93 14.51
CA LEU A 65 -17.15 -34.96 14.26
C LEU A 65 -15.80 -35.52 14.72
N ASN A 66 -14.87 -35.71 13.78
CA ASN A 66 -13.50 -36.05 14.14
C ASN A 66 -12.76 -34.77 14.59
N THR A 67 -12.51 -34.67 15.89
CA THR A 67 -11.80 -33.55 16.50
C THR A 67 -10.36 -33.42 16.01
N GLU A 68 -9.70 -34.52 15.66
CA GLU A 68 -8.32 -34.53 15.14
C GLU A 68 -8.20 -33.83 13.78
N VAL A 69 -9.29 -33.78 13.01
CA VAL A 69 -9.35 -33.06 11.72
C VAL A 69 -9.83 -31.62 11.92
N LEU A 70 -10.77 -31.41 12.84
CA LEU A 70 -11.36 -30.09 13.07
C LEU A 70 -10.37 -29.13 13.75
N GLU A 71 -9.55 -29.60 14.69
CA GLU A 71 -8.63 -28.75 15.44
C GLU A 71 -7.55 -28.10 14.53
N PRO A 72 -6.85 -28.85 13.64
CA PRO A 72 -5.94 -28.23 12.68
C PRO A 72 -6.63 -27.23 11.76
N LEU A 73 -7.85 -27.52 11.29
CA LEU A 73 -8.61 -26.61 10.42
C LEU A 73 -8.91 -25.27 11.11
N ILE A 74 -9.35 -25.32 12.37
CA ILE A 74 -9.61 -24.11 13.17
C ILE A 74 -8.30 -23.35 13.44
N ARG A 75 -7.19 -24.04 13.67
CA ARG A 75 -5.88 -23.41 13.85
C ARG A 75 -5.39 -22.70 12.58
N VAL A 76 -5.62 -23.28 11.41
CA VAL A 76 -5.30 -22.63 10.13
C VAL A 76 -6.19 -21.40 9.91
N ASP A 77 -7.46 -21.45 10.31
CA ASP A 77 -8.38 -20.32 10.21
C ASP A 77 -7.94 -19.14 11.09
N SER A 78 -7.52 -19.40 12.33
CA SER A 78 -7.00 -18.37 13.22
C SER A 78 -5.71 -17.73 12.68
N HIS A 79 -4.78 -18.54 12.14
CA HIS A 79 -3.57 -18.04 11.49
C HIS A 79 -3.88 -17.20 10.24
N THR A 80 -4.87 -17.62 9.44
CA THR A 80 -5.28 -16.88 8.24
C THR A 80 -5.85 -15.52 8.63
N THR A 81 -6.63 -15.46 9.71
CA THR A 81 -7.15 -14.20 10.26
C THR A 81 -6.02 -13.29 10.73
N GLU A 82 -5.01 -13.81 11.42
CA GLU A 82 -3.85 -13.02 11.86
C GLU A 82 -3.05 -12.49 10.68
N PHE A 83 -2.78 -13.34 9.68
CA PHE A 83 -2.07 -12.96 8.46
C PHE A 83 -2.83 -11.88 7.67
N SER A 84 -4.16 -11.96 7.65
CA SER A 84 -5.01 -10.93 7.03
C SER A 84 -4.82 -9.56 7.70
N LYS A 85 -4.70 -9.50 9.03
CA LYS A 85 -4.43 -8.25 9.77
C LYS A 85 -3.05 -7.70 9.44
N GLY A 86 -2.05 -8.57 9.31
CA GLY A 86 -0.69 -8.18 8.91
C GLY A 86 -0.67 -7.55 7.51
N ILE A 87 -1.43 -8.09 6.56
CA ILE A 87 -1.54 -7.51 5.22
C ILE A 87 -2.27 -6.17 5.26
N ILE A 88 -3.34 -6.02 6.06
CA ILE A 88 -4.02 -4.73 6.20
C ILE A 88 -3.07 -3.67 6.77
N HIS A 89 -2.17 -4.03 7.68
CA HIS A 89 -1.10 -3.12 8.14
C HIS A 89 -0.12 -2.76 7.02
N GLN A 90 0.24 -3.70 6.14
CA GLN A 90 1.05 -3.36 4.97
C GLN A 90 0.31 -2.39 4.03
N ILE A 91 -0.98 -2.62 3.76
CA ILE A 91 -1.82 -1.68 2.99
C ILE A 91 -1.81 -0.31 3.67
N GLN A 92 -2.01 -0.25 4.99
CA GLN A 92 -1.92 0.98 5.76
C GLN A 92 -0.57 1.67 5.58
N MET A 93 0.55 0.94 5.55
CA MET A 93 1.90 1.50 5.38
C MET A 93 2.18 2.04 3.97
N TYR A 94 1.61 1.44 2.93
CA TYR A 94 1.93 1.81 1.54
C TYR A 94 0.85 2.61 0.82
N GLU A 95 -0.36 2.69 1.38
CA GLU A 95 -1.40 3.59 0.89
C GLU A 95 -1.08 5.06 1.19
N PRO A 96 -1.34 5.99 0.24
CA PRO A 96 -1.17 7.42 0.48
C PRO A 96 -2.10 7.99 1.55
N SER A 97 -3.26 7.36 1.75
CA SER A 97 -4.29 7.72 2.73
C SER A 97 -4.92 6.43 3.27
N PHE A 98 -5.21 6.42 4.57
CA PHE A 98 -5.83 5.27 5.25
C PHE A 98 -6.93 5.79 6.18
N GLU A 99 -7.87 6.51 5.61
CA GLU A 99 -8.98 7.16 6.31
C GLU A 99 -10.30 6.45 6.05
N GLU A 100 -11.32 6.80 6.84
CA GLU A 100 -12.64 6.16 6.73
C GLU A 100 -13.31 6.41 5.37
N LYS A 101 -13.07 7.59 4.78
CA LYS A 101 -13.50 7.91 3.41
C LYS A 101 -12.90 6.94 2.38
N ASP A 102 -11.65 6.52 2.58
CA ASP A 102 -10.98 5.56 1.69
C ASP A 102 -11.59 4.18 1.86
N PHE A 103 -11.90 3.79 3.09
CA PHE A 103 -12.55 2.49 3.37
C PHE A 103 -13.93 2.42 2.74
N SER A 104 -14.75 3.46 2.90
CA SER A 104 -16.06 3.53 2.25
C SER A 104 -15.94 3.47 0.73
N LYS A 105 -14.96 4.18 0.16
CA LYS A 105 -14.68 4.11 -1.28
C LYS A 105 -14.29 2.68 -1.72
N TRP A 106 -13.33 2.06 -1.06
CA TRP A 106 -12.89 0.69 -1.38
C TRP A 106 -14.01 -0.32 -1.20
N HIS A 107 -14.91 -0.09 -0.25
CA HIS A 107 -16.10 -0.92 -0.04
C HIS A 107 -17.09 -0.77 -1.19
N THR A 108 -17.41 0.46 -1.60
CA THR A 108 -18.27 0.72 -2.78
C THR A 108 -17.68 0.20 -4.09
N GLU A 109 -16.35 0.21 -4.22
CA GLU A 109 -15.63 -0.36 -5.37
C GLU A 109 -15.55 -1.90 -5.33
N GLY A 110 -16.04 -2.55 -4.27
CA GLY A 110 -15.98 -4.00 -4.10
C GLY A 110 -14.59 -4.54 -3.78
N LYS A 111 -13.60 -3.68 -3.47
CA LYS A 111 -12.25 -4.10 -3.07
C LYS A 111 -12.23 -4.73 -1.68
N ILE A 112 -13.10 -4.29 -0.79
CA ILE A 112 -13.25 -4.84 0.56
C ILE A 112 -14.71 -5.23 0.80
N ASN A 113 -14.91 -6.32 1.52
CA ASN A 113 -16.25 -6.81 1.90
C ASN A 113 -16.71 -6.21 3.25
N ASN A 114 -17.95 -6.49 3.65
CA ASN A 114 -18.53 -5.99 4.90
C ASN A 114 -17.78 -6.46 6.16
N SER A 115 -17.26 -7.69 6.16
CA SER A 115 -16.52 -8.24 7.30
C SER A 115 -15.16 -7.55 7.45
N SER A 116 -14.42 -7.38 6.36
CA SER A 116 -13.14 -6.67 6.35
C SER A 116 -13.30 -5.19 6.65
N LEU A 117 -14.39 -4.52 6.24
CA LEU A 117 -14.62 -3.11 6.55
C LEU A 117 -14.52 -2.83 8.06
N ARG A 118 -15.06 -3.72 8.90
CA ARG A 118 -14.94 -3.62 10.36
C ARG A 118 -13.49 -3.72 10.84
N VAL A 119 -12.70 -4.61 10.23
CA VAL A 119 -11.28 -4.80 10.55
C VAL A 119 -10.44 -3.58 10.14
N PHE A 120 -10.68 -3.01 8.95
CA PHE A 120 -10.01 -1.78 8.50
C PHE A 120 -10.28 -0.60 9.44
N LYS A 121 -11.54 -0.44 9.88
CA LYS A 121 -11.92 0.58 10.88
C LYS A 121 -11.22 0.35 12.22
N ALA A 122 -11.17 -0.90 12.68
CA ALA A 122 -10.50 -1.24 13.94
C ALA A 122 -8.99 -0.95 13.89
N ILE A 123 -8.29 -1.32 12.82
CA ILE A 123 -6.84 -1.10 12.66
C ILE A 123 -6.49 0.39 12.61
N LYS A 124 -7.35 1.23 12.00
CA LYS A 124 -7.17 2.68 11.99
C LYS A 124 -7.11 3.27 13.41
N LEU A 125 -7.94 2.79 14.33
CA LEU A 125 -8.02 3.29 15.71
C LEU A 125 -6.77 2.93 16.52
N THR A 126 -6.08 1.84 16.18
CA THR A 126 -4.88 1.36 16.89
C THR A 126 -3.61 2.15 16.56
N ASN A 127 -3.59 2.96 15.51
CA ASN A 127 -2.41 3.74 15.11
C ASN A 127 -2.77 5.17 14.68
N PRO A 128 -3.02 6.08 15.64
CA PRO A 128 -3.42 7.47 15.36
C PRO A 128 -2.26 8.36 14.86
N GLU A 129 -1.00 7.93 14.92
CA GLU A 129 0.18 8.77 14.69
C GLU A 129 0.71 8.82 13.25
N ARG A 130 -0.15 8.63 12.24
CA ARG A 130 0.26 8.91 10.85
C ARG A 130 0.29 10.41 10.59
N LYS A 131 1.39 11.08 10.93
CA LYS A 131 1.69 12.41 10.36
C LYS A 131 1.99 12.21 8.87
N PRO A 132 1.20 12.77 7.94
CA PRO A 132 1.51 12.69 6.52
C PRO A 132 2.92 13.28 6.27
N ILE A 133 3.71 12.65 5.41
CA ILE A 133 4.98 13.21 4.90
C ILE A 133 4.66 14.64 4.45
N SER A 134 5.21 15.63 5.18
CA SER A 134 4.64 16.98 5.26
C SER A 134 4.18 17.50 3.90
N GLU A 135 2.93 17.96 3.81
CA GLU A 135 2.41 18.63 2.61
C GLU A 135 3.31 19.81 2.19
N LYS A 136 3.99 20.43 3.16
CA LYS A 136 5.05 21.42 2.93
C LYS A 136 6.15 20.91 1.99
N PHE A 137 6.66 19.69 2.20
CA PHE A 137 7.71 19.12 1.35
C PHE A 137 7.19 18.78 -0.06
N ARG A 138 5.97 18.23 -0.16
CA ARG A 138 5.32 17.97 -1.47
C ARG A 138 5.03 19.25 -2.24
N GLY A 139 4.57 20.30 -1.55
CA GLY A 139 4.32 21.62 -2.13
C GLY A 139 5.62 22.31 -2.57
N TRP A 140 6.69 22.19 -1.80
CA TRP A 140 8.01 22.69 -2.17
C TRP A 140 8.56 21.99 -3.41
N LEU A 141 8.48 20.65 -3.49
CA LEU A 141 8.92 19.88 -4.66
C LEU A 141 8.14 20.24 -5.94
N ARG A 142 6.82 20.42 -5.86
CA ARG A 142 6.03 20.90 -7.00
C ARG A 142 6.48 22.29 -7.44
N LYS A 143 6.72 23.20 -6.49
CA LYS A 143 7.21 24.55 -6.83
C LYS A 143 8.57 24.52 -7.53
N GLN A 144 9.48 23.62 -7.15
CA GLN A 144 10.78 23.49 -7.82
C GLN A 144 10.64 22.92 -9.23
N LEU A 145 9.89 21.82 -9.40
CA LEU A 145 9.74 21.14 -10.69
C LEU A 145 8.97 21.96 -11.74
N PHE A 146 8.05 22.85 -11.33
CA PHE A 146 7.28 23.69 -12.26
C PHE A 146 7.90 25.06 -12.53
N LYS A 147 8.97 25.45 -11.81
CA LYS A 147 9.69 26.71 -12.04
C LYS A 147 10.59 26.64 -13.28
N GLU A 148 11.07 25.46 -13.65
CA GLU A 148 11.91 25.25 -14.84
C GLU A 148 11.12 25.28 -16.16
N LYS A 149 9.79 25.04 -16.13
CA LYS A 149 8.99 24.95 -17.35
C LYS A 149 8.53 26.29 -17.95
N LYS A 150 8.95 27.44 -17.39
CA LYS A 150 8.52 28.78 -17.83
C LYS A 150 9.58 29.60 -18.57
N VAL A 151 10.76 29.05 -18.83
CA VAL A 151 11.81 29.73 -19.60
C VAL A 151 12.06 28.97 -20.89
N GLU A 152 11.15 29.13 -21.85
CA GLU A 152 11.39 28.94 -23.30
C GLU A 152 10.07 29.17 -24.05
N THR A 153 9.76 30.45 -24.28
CA THR A 153 9.01 30.84 -25.48
C THR A 153 9.87 31.92 -26.15
N PRO A 154 10.56 31.61 -27.26
CA PRO A 154 11.27 32.63 -28.01
C PRO A 154 10.25 33.58 -28.63
N THR A 155 10.34 34.85 -28.24
CA THR A 155 9.71 35.98 -28.91
C THR A 155 10.11 35.99 -30.37
N SER A 156 9.13 35.83 -31.26
CA SER A 156 9.25 36.15 -32.68
C SER A 156 9.50 37.66 -32.83
N THR A 157 10.74 38.06 -33.08
CA THR A 157 11.04 39.38 -33.64
C THR A 157 10.75 39.34 -35.14
N GLU A 158 9.67 40.01 -35.49
CA GLU A 158 9.29 40.40 -36.84
C GLU A 158 9.84 41.81 -37.11
N LYS A 159 10.38 42.00 -38.33
CA LYS A 159 10.92 43.20 -38.99
C LYS A 159 12.44 43.35 -39.01
#